data_AF-A0A9D8MHP5-F1
#
_entry.id   AF-A0A9D8MHP5-F1
#
_cell.length_a   1.000
_cell.length_b   1.000
_cell.length_c   1.000
_cell.angle_alpha   90.00
_cell.angle_beta   90.00
_cell.angle_gamma   90.00
#
_symmetry.space_group_name_H-M   'P 1'
#
loop_
_entity.id
_entity.type
_entity.pdbx_description
1 polymer ?
#
loop_
_entity_poly.entity_id
_entity_poly.type
_entity_poly.pdbx_seq_one_letter_code
_entity_poly.pdbx_strand_id
1 'polypeptide(L)'
;ELSGEPAKTGYYNELNFSTFGAWGFAEGINNDSLSVRVSGQYTATFTGEMKYTLTTDNGYILKVNGEVVEETTGGNGRRGFGFGRRRPDYKSFNVEKGKTYDVVIEYRRGNGQFAMLRGDICERRLADFTDLANEVSKADAIIIIGGISARMEGEGGDKQDIELPKVQQMLLTAMHKTGRPVVFVNCSGSAIAFGSVEGQYDALLQAWYPGQGGAKALAEVLLGDYTPGGKLPVTFYRSTADLPDFLDYSMQNRTYRYFTGQPQYAFGYGLSYTTFAVGKGKLSAKSMKKSGKVTLTVPVTNTGKRSGTETIQVYVKALDNPDAPIKALKGFQKLMLNPGETKQFSVTLDSEAFEYYDEMIDELSPRAGRYQILYGTSSRDVDLKALPFTLK
;
A
#
# COMPACT_ATOMS: atom_id res chain seq x y z
N GLU A 1 33.90 4.59 28.53
CA GLU A 1 34.62 4.38 27.25
C GLU A 1 34.91 2.91 27.02
N LEU A 2 35.00 2.48 25.76
CA LEU A 2 35.44 1.13 25.39
C LEU A 2 36.98 1.04 25.35
N SER A 3 37.54 -0.09 25.77
CA SER A 3 38.98 -0.37 25.76
C SER A 3 39.25 -1.84 25.42
N GLY A 4 40.47 -2.15 24.99
CA GLY A 4 40.89 -3.49 24.56
C GLY A 4 41.08 -3.62 23.04
N GLU A 5 41.55 -4.78 22.60
CA GLU A 5 41.72 -5.08 21.17
C GLU A 5 40.38 -5.48 20.52
N PRO A 6 40.04 -4.92 19.35
CA PRO A 6 38.80 -5.25 18.67
C PRO A 6 38.85 -6.68 18.11
N ALA A 7 37.85 -7.50 18.44
CA ALA A 7 37.72 -8.85 17.88
C ALA A 7 37.49 -8.86 16.35
N LYS A 8 36.92 -7.77 15.81
CA LYS A 8 36.77 -7.55 14.36
C LYS A 8 36.80 -6.06 14.04
N THR A 9 37.42 -5.71 12.91
CA THR A 9 37.41 -4.37 12.33
C THR A 9 36.94 -4.42 10.88
N GLY A 10 36.40 -3.31 10.38
CA GLY A 10 35.92 -3.18 9.01
C GLY A 10 35.44 -1.76 8.71
N TYR A 11 35.35 -1.44 7.43
CA TYR A 11 34.77 -0.19 6.94
C TYR A 11 33.34 -0.43 6.48
N TYR A 12 32.44 0.48 6.83
CA TYR A 12 31.01 0.37 6.55
C TYR A 12 30.50 1.71 6.03
N ASN A 13 29.64 1.65 5.01
CA ASN A 13 29.02 2.84 4.43
C ASN A 13 27.65 3.17 5.07
N GLU A 14 27.14 2.29 5.91
CA GLU A 14 25.85 2.44 6.60
C GLU A 14 25.96 2.03 8.06
N LEU A 15 25.24 2.73 8.94
CA LEU A 15 25.06 2.35 10.32
C LEU A 15 23.77 1.53 10.45
N ASN A 16 23.83 0.25 10.08
CA ASN A 16 22.67 -0.64 10.13
C ASN A 16 23.02 -2.02 10.68
N PHE A 17 23.36 -2.05 11.96
CA PHE A 17 23.76 -3.25 12.66
C PHE A 17 22.53 -3.80 13.41
N SER A 18 22.20 -5.09 13.23
CA SER A 18 21.23 -5.79 14.12
C SER A 18 21.41 -7.31 14.15
N THR A 19 21.10 -7.94 15.29
CA THR A 19 21.00 -9.41 15.40
C THR A 19 19.59 -9.96 15.18
N PHE A 20 18.65 -9.12 14.75
CA PHE A 20 17.30 -9.55 14.39
C PHE A 20 17.32 -10.40 13.11
N GLY A 21 16.59 -11.52 13.09
CA GLY A 21 16.52 -12.41 11.93
C GLY A 21 17.74 -13.31 11.74
N ALA A 22 18.41 -13.68 12.84
CA ALA A 22 19.59 -14.57 12.87
C ALA A 22 20.87 -14.02 12.19
N TRP A 23 20.95 -12.71 11.99
CA TRP A 23 22.18 -12.04 11.58
C TRP A 23 23.09 -11.78 12.79
N GLY A 24 24.41 -11.66 12.55
CA GLY A 24 25.37 -11.14 13.52
C GLY A 24 25.91 -9.79 13.04
N PHE A 25 26.51 -8.99 13.93
CA PHE A 25 27.19 -7.76 13.50
C PHE A 25 28.42 -8.02 12.64
N ALA A 26 29.09 -9.15 12.86
CA ALA A 26 30.14 -9.69 12.01
C ALA A 26 30.26 -11.20 12.25
N GLU A 27 30.83 -11.91 11.27
CA GLU A 27 31.12 -13.33 11.40
C GLU A 27 32.04 -13.62 12.60
N GLY A 28 31.71 -14.65 13.39
CA GLY A 28 32.48 -15.07 14.56
C GLY A 28 32.30 -14.20 15.81
N ILE A 29 31.48 -13.15 15.76
CA ILE A 29 31.18 -12.30 16.93
C ILE A 29 29.97 -12.85 17.68
N ASN A 30 30.09 -12.94 19.00
CA ASN A 30 29.00 -13.36 19.88
C ASN A 30 27.85 -12.35 19.80
N ASN A 31 26.63 -12.84 19.58
CA ASN A 31 25.46 -11.97 19.45
C ASN A 31 25.04 -11.36 20.79
N ASP A 32 25.22 -12.06 21.91
CA ASP A 32 24.70 -11.69 23.24
C ASP A 32 25.68 -10.94 24.13
N SER A 33 26.97 -10.96 23.79
CA SER A 33 28.01 -10.22 24.52
C SER A 33 28.94 -9.52 23.53
N LEU A 34 28.67 -8.23 23.32
CA LEU A 34 29.45 -7.42 22.40
C LEU A 34 29.40 -5.94 22.75
N SER A 35 30.40 -5.22 22.25
CA SER A 35 30.40 -3.77 22.13
C SER A 35 30.88 -3.36 20.75
N VAL A 36 30.47 -2.18 20.29
CA VAL A 36 30.84 -1.64 18.98
C VAL A 36 31.34 -0.22 19.17
N ARG A 37 32.46 0.11 18.55
CA ARG A 37 32.89 1.48 18.30
C ARG A 37 32.85 1.72 16.80
N VAL A 38 32.09 2.71 16.37
CA VAL A 38 32.13 3.26 15.01
C VAL A 38 32.86 4.58 15.10
N SER A 39 33.85 4.79 14.24
CA SER A 39 34.61 6.04 14.21
C SER A 39 34.93 6.44 12.78
N GLY A 40 34.95 7.74 12.52
CA GLY A 40 35.36 8.28 11.22
C GLY A 40 35.58 9.78 11.27
N GLN A 41 36.25 10.30 10.26
CA GLN A 41 36.40 11.74 10.05
C GLN A 41 35.39 12.23 9.02
N TYR A 42 34.70 13.31 9.34
CA TYR A 42 33.73 13.96 8.47
C TYR A 42 34.13 15.40 8.20
N THR A 43 34.37 15.75 6.94
CA THR A 43 34.57 17.14 6.51
C THR A 43 33.23 17.74 6.10
N ALA A 44 32.78 18.78 6.81
CA ALA A 44 31.47 19.37 6.58
C ALA A 44 31.39 20.11 5.25
N THR A 45 30.37 19.81 4.46
CA THR A 45 30.13 20.48 3.16
C THR A 45 29.20 21.70 3.29
N PHE A 46 28.64 21.93 4.47
CA PHE A 46 27.71 23.00 4.81
C PHE A 46 27.97 23.53 6.23
N THR A 47 27.45 24.71 6.53
CA THR A 47 27.39 25.27 7.89
C THR A 47 25.96 25.19 8.38
N GLY A 48 25.73 24.62 9.55
CA GLY A 48 24.40 24.47 10.14
C GLY A 48 24.28 23.26 11.06
N GLU A 49 23.05 22.78 11.23
CA GLU A 49 22.77 21.63 12.09
C GLU A 49 22.98 20.31 11.33
N MET A 50 23.99 19.54 11.71
CA MET A 50 24.10 18.13 11.36
C MET A 50 23.08 17.34 12.17
N LYS A 51 22.15 16.65 11.49
CA LYS A 51 21.10 15.87 12.13
C LYS A 51 21.55 14.42 12.29
N TYR A 52 21.16 13.79 13.38
CA TYR A 52 21.38 12.36 13.56
C TYR A 52 20.21 11.65 14.20
N THR A 53 20.09 10.36 13.92
CA THR A 53 19.22 9.43 14.61
C THR A 53 20.03 8.21 14.99
N LEU A 54 19.91 7.75 16.23
CA LEU A 54 20.57 6.55 16.71
C LEU A 54 19.57 5.73 17.51
N THR A 55 19.39 4.49 17.10
CA THR A 55 18.48 3.53 17.71
C THR A 55 19.28 2.32 18.17
N THR A 56 19.22 2.05 19.47
CA THR A 56 19.86 0.90 20.09
C THR A 56 18.93 0.21 21.07
N ASP A 57 19.32 -0.97 21.55
CA ASP A 57 18.62 -1.68 22.62
C ASP A 57 19.00 -1.21 24.04
N ASN A 58 20.14 -0.51 24.21
CA ASN A 58 20.71 -0.21 25.53
C ASN A 58 21.30 1.21 25.69
N GLY A 59 21.05 2.11 24.75
CA GLY A 59 21.69 3.43 24.68
C GLY A 59 22.99 3.43 23.87
N TYR A 60 23.67 4.57 23.85
CA TYR A 60 24.90 4.84 23.11
C TYR A 60 25.61 6.09 23.66
N ILE A 61 26.89 6.23 23.32
CA ILE A 61 27.64 7.49 23.51
C ILE A 61 28.05 7.99 22.13
N LEU A 62 27.61 9.18 21.75
CA LEU A 62 28.06 9.91 20.57
C LEU A 62 29.05 10.98 21.00
N LYS A 63 30.22 10.98 20.37
CA LYS A 63 31.25 11.99 20.54
C LYS A 63 31.60 12.67 19.23
N VAL A 64 31.88 13.96 19.31
CA VAL A 64 32.38 14.78 18.20
C VAL A 64 33.60 15.54 18.71
N ASN A 65 34.75 15.39 18.04
CA ASN A 65 36.04 15.97 18.46
C ASN A 65 36.43 15.60 19.90
N GLY A 66 36.07 14.38 20.32
CA GLY A 66 36.33 13.87 21.68
C GLY A 66 35.31 14.32 22.74
N GLU A 67 34.50 15.34 22.46
CA GLU A 67 33.45 15.82 23.37
C GLU A 67 32.18 14.97 23.25
N VAL A 68 31.53 14.68 24.37
CA VAL A 68 30.26 13.93 24.38
C VAL A 68 29.14 14.86 23.91
N VAL A 69 28.62 14.57 22.71
CA VAL A 69 27.42 15.23 22.17
C VAL A 69 26.17 14.65 22.80
N GLU A 70 26.15 13.33 23.01
CA GLU A 70 25.04 12.66 23.66
C GLU A 70 25.47 11.36 24.33
N GLU A 71 24.94 11.12 25.53
CA GLU A 71 25.04 9.84 26.22
C GLU A 71 23.64 9.42 26.67
N THR A 72 23.22 8.25 26.21
CA THR A 72 21.93 7.65 26.58
C THR A 72 22.16 6.31 27.23
N THR A 73 21.29 5.98 28.19
CA THR A 73 21.21 4.66 28.80
C THR A 73 19.93 3.97 28.35
N GLY A 74 19.95 2.64 28.29
CA GLY A 74 18.81 1.84 27.86
C GLY A 74 17.58 2.08 28.74
N GLY A 75 16.47 2.48 28.12
CA GLY A 75 15.19 2.56 28.80
C GLY A 75 14.68 1.17 29.18
N ASN A 76 14.53 0.91 30.48
CA ASN A 76 13.72 -0.17 31.03
C ASN A 76 12.37 -0.23 30.29
N GLY A 77 12.08 -1.32 29.56
CA GLY A 77 10.71 -1.63 29.17
C GLY A 77 10.38 -1.81 27.69
N ARG A 78 11.34 -1.86 26.76
CA ARG A 78 11.03 -2.34 25.39
C ARG A 78 10.92 -3.88 25.36
N ARG A 79 9.93 -4.41 26.07
CA ARG A 79 9.45 -5.80 25.91
C ARG A 79 8.31 -5.78 24.90
N GLY A 80 8.60 -6.23 23.69
CA GLY A 80 7.64 -6.38 22.60
C GLY A 80 8.39 -6.43 21.28
N PHE A 81 7.92 -7.26 20.34
CA PHE A 81 8.38 -7.19 18.94
C PHE A 81 8.28 -5.72 18.52
N GLY A 82 9.41 -5.10 18.16
CA GLY A 82 9.59 -3.65 18.01
C GLY A 82 8.79 -3.03 16.85
N PHE A 83 7.47 -3.16 16.88
CA PHE A 83 6.53 -2.63 15.90
C PHE A 83 6.13 -1.17 16.16
N GLY A 84 6.63 -0.56 17.24
CA GLY A 84 6.43 0.86 17.55
C GLY A 84 7.14 1.76 16.53
N ARG A 85 6.51 1.98 15.38
CA ARG A 85 6.98 2.87 14.30
C ARG A 85 6.77 4.32 14.71
N ARG A 86 7.68 4.86 15.52
CA ARG A 86 7.70 6.29 15.82
C ARG A 86 8.42 7.05 14.69
N ARG A 87 7.98 8.28 14.42
CA ARG A 87 8.75 9.20 13.58
C ARG A 87 10.17 9.32 14.17
N PRO A 88 11.24 9.26 13.37
CA PRO A 88 12.59 9.41 13.89
C PRO A 88 12.72 10.76 14.60
N ASP A 89 13.20 10.73 15.83
CA ASP A 89 13.54 11.93 16.58
C ASP A 89 14.96 12.36 16.18
N TYR A 90 15.04 13.35 15.29
CA TYR A 90 16.31 13.86 14.78
C TYR A 90 16.89 14.86 15.76
N LYS A 91 18.01 14.49 16.39
CA LYS A 91 18.83 15.37 17.21
C LYS A 91 19.88 16.07 16.34
N SER A 92 20.57 17.07 16.88
CA SER A 92 21.59 17.80 16.12
C SER A 92 22.82 18.18 16.94
N PHE A 93 23.91 18.39 16.20
CA PHE A 93 25.05 19.19 16.61
C PHE A 93 25.44 20.13 15.47
N ASN A 94 26.14 21.22 15.77
CA ASN A 94 26.51 22.22 14.75
C ASN A 94 27.79 21.82 14.01
N VAL A 95 27.81 22.09 12.71
CA VAL A 95 28.98 21.95 11.85
C VAL A 95 29.23 23.24 11.07
N GLU A 96 30.49 23.47 10.69
CA GLU A 96 30.91 24.58 9.85
C GLU A 96 31.59 24.05 8.58
N LYS A 97 31.19 24.58 7.43
CA LYS A 97 31.70 24.18 6.13
C LYS A 97 33.24 24.23 6.09
N GLY A 98 33.85 23.13 5.63
CA GLY A 98 35.29 22.98 5.49
C GLY A 98 36.01 22.49 6.75
N LYS A 99 35.36 22.50 7.93
CA LYS A 99 35.94 21.89 9.13
C LYS A 99 35.79 20.37 9.10
N THR A 100 36.80 19.67 9.63
CA THR A 100 36.79 18.22 9.83
C THR A 100 36.44 17.90 11.27
N TYR A 101 35.58 16.90 11.44
CA TYR A 101 35.05 16.45 12.71
C TYR A 101 35.40 14.98 12.93
N ASP A 102 36.01 14.65 14.06
CA ASP A 102 36.21 13.27 14.51
C ASP A 102 34.90 12.78 15.15
N VAL A 103 34.17 11.89 14.49
CA VAL A 103 32.90 11.36 14.96
C VAL A 103 33.11 9.95 15.51
N VAL A 104 32.67 9.70 16.74
CA VAL A 104 32.76 8.39 17.41
C VAL A 104 31.42 8.02 18.02
N ILE A 105 30.93 6.82 17.73
CA ILE A 105 29.76 6.21 18.38
C ILE A 105 30.23 4.98 19.14
N GLU A 106 29.94 4.93 20.43
CA GLU A 106 30.14 3.75 21.26
C GLU A 106 28.80 3.14 21.65
N TYR A 107 28.70 1.82 21.51
CA TYR A 107 27.52 1.04 21.83
C TYR A 107 27.93 -0.21 22.60
N ARG A 108 27.13 -0.56 23.61
CA ARG A 108 27.22 -1.82 24.34
C ARG A 108 25.87 -2.49 24.30
N ARG A 109 25.83 -3.76 23.93
CA ARG A 109 24.60 -4.54 24.00
C ARG A 109 24.02 -4.53 25.43
N GLY A 110 22.70 -4.46 25.53
CA GLY A 110 21.98 -4.61 26.79
C GLY A 110 21.14 -5.88 26.82
N ASN A 111 20.15 -5.88 27.72
CA ASN A 111 19.28 -7.04 27.97
C ASN A 111 18.05 -7.08 27.03
N GLY A 112 18.09 -6.38 25.90
CA GLY A 112 17.05 -6.43 24.88
C GLY A 112 16.98 -7.78 24.16
N GLN A 113 15.89 -8.02 23.41
CA GLN A 113 15.72 -9.27 22.64
C GLN A 113 16.77 -9.43 21.53
N PHE A 114 17.24 -8.33 20.95
CA PHE A 114 18.22 -8.31 19.87
C PHE A 114 19.20 -7.16 20.10
N ALA A 115 20.48 -7.39 19.79
CA ALA A 115 21.45 -6.31 19.70
C ALA A 115 21.09 -5.42 18.49
N MET A 116 21.17 -4.10 18.66
CA MET A 116 20.86 -3.16 17.59
C MET A 116 21.70 -1.90 17.73
N LEU A 117 22.29 -1.47 16.62
CA LEU A 117 22.87 -0.15 16.45
C LEU A 117 22.55 0.32 15.03
N ARG A 118 21.52 1.15 14.91
CA ARG A 118 21.07 1.68 13.62
C ARG A 118 20.97 3.18 13.69
N GLY A 119 21.21 3.85 12.57
CA GLY A 119 21.05 5.29 12.53
C GLY A 119 21.55 5.94 11.27
N ASP A 120 21.37 7.25 11.23
CA ASP A 120 21.81 8.12 10.16
C ASP A 120 22.46 9.36 10.78
N ILE A 121 23.54 9.86 10.18
CA ILE A 121 24.09 11.19 10.42
C ILE A 121 24.04 11.92 9.08
N CYS A 122 23.26 12.99 8.99
CA CYS A 122 22.93 13.62 7.71
C CYS A 122 22.62 15.11 7.83
N GLU A 123 22.83 15.82 6.74
CA GLU A 123 22.17 17.10 6.51
C GLU A 123 20.72 16.83 6.10
N ARG A 124 19.75 17.46 6.78
CA ARG A 124 18.35 17.38 6.35
C ARG A 124 18.00 18.58 5.49
N ARG A 125 17.66 18.30 4.23
CA ARG A 125 17.13 19.28 3.29
C ARG A 125 15.66 18.98 3.03
N LEU A 126 14.88 20.02 2.77
CA LEU A 126 13.57 19.83 2.16
C LEU A 126 13.77 19.21 0.77
N ALA A 127 12.91 18.26 0.41
CA ALA A 127 12.97 17.65 -0.90
C ALA A 127 12.70 18.71 -1.97
N ASP A 128 13.61 18.79 -2.94
CA ASP A 128 13.48 19.60 -4.15
C ASP A 128 13.73 18.67 -5.33
N PHE A 129 12.88 18.79 -6.35
CA PHE A 129 12.91 17.96 -7.55
C PHE A 129 13.20 18.77 -8.81
N THR A 130 13.59 20.03 -8.68
CA THR A 130 13.86 20.92 -9.82
C THR A 130 15.00 20.39 -10.70
N ASP A 131 16.14 20.05 -10.12
CA ASP A 131 17.28 19.53 -10.86
C ASP A 131 16.96 18.19 -11.52
N LEU A 132 16.28 17.30 -10.79
CA LEU A 132 15.80 16.02 -11.33
C LEU A 132 14.85 16.25 -12.52
N ALA A 133 13.88 17.17 -12.39
CA ALA A 133 12.93 17.49 -13.45
C ALA A 133 13.65 18.03 -14.70
N ASN A 134 14.67 18.85 -14.52
CA ASN A 134 15.49 19.36 -15.62
C ASN A 134 16.28 18.22 -16.30
N GLU A 135 16.86 17.32 -15.52
CA GLU A 135 17.62 16.16 -16.03
C GLU A 135 16.74 15.23 -16.87
N VAL A 136 15.56 14.88 -16.37
CA VAL A 136 14.65 13.95 -17.05
C VAL A 136 13.76 14.61 -18.10
N SER A 137 13.82 15.94 -18.25
CA SER A 137 13.01 16.69 -19.22
C SER A 137 13.22 16.28 -20.68
N LYS A 138 14.30 15.55 -20.98
CA LYS A 138 14.61 15.02 -22.31
C LYS A 138 14.06 13.61 -22.55
N ALA A 139 13.59 12.91 -21.53
CA ALA A 139 13.03 11.56 -21.66
C ALA A 139 11.72 11.57 -22.46
N ASP A 140 11.42 10.47 -23.15
CA ASP A 140 10.16 10.31 -23.87
C ASP A 140 8.98 10.06 -22.92
N ALA A 141 9.23 9.42 -21.78
CA ALA A 141 8.28 9.19 -20.70
C ALA A 141 9.03 9.04 -19.36
N ILE A 142 8.33 9.34 -18.26
CA ILE A 142 8.85 9.25 -16.90
C ILE A 142 8.04 8.19 -16.16
N ILE A 143 8.71 7.15 -15.64
CA ILE A 143 8.08 6.10 -14.82
C ILE A 143 8.54 6.29 -13.38
N ILE A 144 7.59 6.63 -12.50
CA ILE A 144 7.84 6.83 -11.08
C ILE A 144 7.35 5.60 -10.33
N ILE A 145 8.27 4.89 -9.68
CA ILE A 145 7.94 3.79 -8.77
C ILE A 145 7.91 4.33 -7.35
N GLY A 146 6.73 4.45 -6.77
CA GLY A 146 6.52 5.02 -5.44
C GLY A 146 5.51 4.22 -4.62
N GLY A 147 4.81 4.91 -3.74
CA GLY A 147 3.89 4.34 -2.76
C GLY A 147 4.47 4.31 -1.35
N ILE A 148 4.07 3.34 -0.55
CA ILE A 148 4.50 3.22 0.85
C ILE A 148 5.21 1.90 1.08
N SER A 149 5.76 1.73 2.28
CA SER A 149 6.51 0.52 2.64
C SER A 149 6.02 -0.07 3.95
N ALA A 150 6.55 -1.23 4.29
CA ALA A 150 6.45 -1.84 5.60
C ALA A 150 7.04 -0.98 6.74
N ARG A 151 7.50 0.26 6.51
CA ARG A 151 7.77 1.24 7.57
C ARG A 151 6.55 2.11 7.90
N MET A 152 5.61 2.27 6.98
CA MET A 152 4.41 3.10 7.12
C MET A 152 3.13 2.30 7.31
N GLU A 153 3.04 1.08 6.76
CA GLU A 153 1.91 0.17 7.00
C GLU A 153 2.39 -1.21 7.42
N GLY A 154 1.74 -1.80 8.42
CA GLY A 154 2.05 -3.15 8.90
C GLY A 154 1.71 -3.30 10.38
N GLU A 155 1.93 -4.49 10.90
CA GLU A 155 1.53 -4.86 12.25
C GLU A 155 2.08 -3.89 13.32
N GLY A 156 1.24 -3.58 14.31
CA GLY A 156 1.57 -2.75 15.48
C GLY A 156 1.30 -1.26 15.34
N GLY A 157 0.72 -0.81 14.23
CA GLY A 157 0.19 0.55 14.12
C GLY A 157 -0.51 0.84 12.80
N ASP A 158 -1.43 1.80 12.84
CA ASP A 158 -2.17 2.27 11.67
C ASP A 158 -1.55 3.52 11.06
N LYS A 159 -1.89 3.78 9.79
CA LYS A 159 -1.54 5.05 9.13
C LYS A 159 -2.37 6.18 9.74
N GLN A 160 -1.77 7.35 9.89
CA GLN A 160 -2.47 8.56 10.36
C GLN A 160 -3.48 9.07 9.33
N ASP A 161 -3.17 8.87 8.05
CA ASP A 161 -3.96 9.32 6.91
C ASP A 161 -3.71 8.35 5.73
N ILE A 162 -4.55 8.45 4.69
CA ILE A 162 -4.46 7.59 3.50
C ILE A 162 -3.87 8.31 2.28
N GLU A 163 -3.57 9.60 2.37
CA GLU A 163 -2.99 10.38 1.29
C GLU A 163 -1.63 9.83 0.83
N LEU A 164 -1.34 9.96 -0.46
CA LEU A 164 0.01 9.73 -0.95
C LEU A 164 1.00 10.63 -0.19
N PRO A 165 2.15 10.14 0.30
CA PRO A 165 3.08 10.95 1.09
C PRO A 165 3.45 12.27 0.40
N LYS A 166 3.47 13.38 1.16
CA LYS A 166 3.60 14.73 0.60
C LYS A 166 4.80 14.90 -0.33
N VAL A 167 5.94 14.31 0.03
CA VAL A 167 7.16 14.33 -0.80
C VAL A 167 6.96 13.69 -2.17
N GLN A 168 6.15 12.63 -2.27
CA GLN A 168 5.83 11.98 -3.53
C GLN A 168 4.79 12.78 -4.33
N GLN A 169 3.89 13.51 -3.67
CA GLN A 169 3.04 14.48 -4.36
C GLN A 169 3.89 15.58 -5.03
N MET A 170 4.89 16.10 -4.31
CA MET A 170 5.84 17.09 -4.86
C MET A 170 6.62 16.53 -6.05
N LEU A 171 7.07 15.27 -5.97
CA LEU A 171 7.73 14.60 -7.09
C LEU A 171 6.81 14.50 -8.30
N LEU A 172 5.57 14.02 -8.14
CA LEU A 172 4.59 13.93 -9.22
C LEU A 172 4.32 15.30 -9.86
N THR A 173 4.12 16.33 -9.05
CA THR A 173 3.94 17.70 -9.54
C THR A 173 5.14 18.16 -10.37
N ALA A 174 6.36 17.92 -9.89
CA ALA A 174 7.58 18.34 -10.59
C ALA A 174 7.78 17.58 -11.91
N MET A 175 7.55 16.26 -11.92
CA MET A 175 7.67 15.45 -13.14
C MET A 175 6.59 15.81 -14.15
N HIS A 176 5.35 16.02 -13.72
CA HIS A 176 4.25 16.41 -14.62
C HIS A 176 4.51 17.78 -15.27
N LYS A 177 5.11 18.73 -14.54
CA LYS A 177 5.49 20.05 -15.07
C LYS A 177 6.55 20.00 -16.18
N THR A 178 7.25 18.88 -16.37
CA THR A 178 8.16 18.71 -17.51
C THR A 178 7.42 18.61 -18.85
N GLY A 179 6.11 18.36 -18.84
CA GLY A 179 5.30 18.12 -20.04
C GLY A 179 5.50 16.74 -20.66
N ARG A 180 6.26 15.85 -20.01
CA ARG A 180 6.43 14.46 -20.44
C ARG A 180 5.31 13.57 -19.89
N PRO A 181 4.94 12.50 -20.61
CA PRO A 181 4.06 11.47 -20.08
C PRO A 181 4.60 10.90 -18.76
N VAL A 182 3.79 10.91 -17.71
CA VAL A 182 4.14 10.40 -16.38
C VAL A 182 3.31 9.16 -16.07
N VAL A 183 4.00 8.04 -15.83
CA VAL A 183 3.40 6.80 -15.32
C VAL A 183 3.75 6.66 -13.84
N PHE A 184 2.74 6.65 -12.97
CA PHE A 184 2.94 6.39 -11.55
C PHE A 184 2.62 4.93 -11.23
N VAL A 185 3.62 4.21 -10.70
CA VAL A 185 3.47 2.86 -10.17
C VAL A 185 3.39 2.97 -8.65
N ASN A 186 2.22 2.69 -8.08
CA ASN A 186 1.99 2.70 -6.65
C ASN A 186 2.20 1.32 -6.04
N CYS A 187 3.22 1.20 -5.20
CA CYS A 187 3.47 0.03 -4.36
C CYS A 187 2.91 0.30 -2.95
N SER A 188 1.75 -0.27 -2.62
CA SER A 188 1.14 -0.18 -1.29
C SER A 188 0.29 -1.41 -0.99
N GLY A 189 0.24 -1.85 0.25
CA GLY A 189 -0.59 -2.96 0.73
C GLY A 189 -2.04 -2.55 1.04
N SER A 190 -2.35 -1.26 1.05
CA SER A 190 -3.69 -0.72 1.33
C SER A 190 -4.07 0.41 0.37
N ALA A 191 -5.32 0.88 0.45
CA ALA A 191 -5.82 2.00 -0.34
C ALA A 191 -5.03 3.29 -0.05
N ILE A 192 -4.67 3.99 -1.11
CA ILE A 192 -4.02 5.32 -1.07
C ILE A 192 -4.93 6.33 -1.76
N ALA A 193 -5.16 7.45 -1.11
CA ALA A 193 -5.88 8.59 -1.65
C ALA A 193 -4.99 9.37 -2.62
N PHE A 194 -5.41 9.42 -3.88
CA PHE A 194 -4.73 10.14 -4.96
C PHE A 194 -5.40 11.48 -5.31
N GLY A 195 -6.45 11.90 -4.60
CA GLY A 195 -7.23 13.08 -4.96
C GLY A 195 -6.40 14.37 -5.05
N SER A 196 -5.35 14.51 -4.24
CA SER A 196 -4.45 15.67 -4.26
C SER A 196 -3.48 15.71 -5.45
N VAL A 197 -3.31 14.58 -6.15
CA VAL A 197 -2.40 14.42 -7.30
C VAL A 197 -3.12 13.95 -8.55
N GLU A 198 -4.46 13.93 -8.53
CA GLU A 198 -5.26 13.60 -9.71
C GLU A 198 -4.95 14.59 -10.84
N GLY A 199 -4.74 14.06 -12.04
CA GLY A 199 -4.32 14.84 -13.21
C GLY A 199 -2.81 15.17 -13.26
N GLN A 200 -2.01 14.75 -12.28
CA GLN A 200 -0.54 14.92 -12.31
C GLN A 200 0.20 13.67 -12.78
N TYR A 201 -0.52 12.71 -13.37
CA TYR A 201 0.00 11.53 -14.02
C TYR A 201 -0.93 11.14 -15.17
N ASP A 202 -0.38 10.56 -16.21
CA ASP A 202 -1.11 10.09 -17.41
C ASP A 202 -1.57 8.64 -17.25
N ALA A 203 -0.85 7.86 -16.45
CA ALA A 203 -1.23 6.50 -16.09
C ALA A 203 -0.90 6.17 -14.64
N LEU A 204 -1.79 5.41 -13.99
CA LEU A 204 -1.61 4.87 -12.65
C LEU A 204 -1.66 3.35 -12.69
N LEU A 205 -0.64 2.71 -12.11
CA LEU A 205 -0.60 1.26 -11.93
C LEU A 205 -0.49 0.92 -10.45
N GLN A 206 -1.50 0.21 -9.92
CA GLN A 206 -1.44 -0.35 -8.57
C GLN A 206 -0.68 -1.68 -8.60
N ALA A 207 0.54 -1.70 -8.05
CA ALA A 207 1.42 -2.87 -8.03
C ALA A 207 1.38 -3.68 -6.72
N TRP A 208 0.75 -3.13 -5.68
CA TRP A 208 0.75 -3.70 -4.33
C TRP A 208 2.16 -3.90 -3.76
N TYR A 209 2.38 -4.96 -2.97
CA TYR A 209 3.71 -5.47 -2.67
C TYR A 209 3.97 -6.71 -3.53
N PRO A 210 4.68 -6.57 -4.66
CA PRO A 210 4.65 -7.58 -5.72
C PRO A 210 5.61 -8.76 -5.49
N GLY A 211 6.28 -8.81 -4.33
CA GLY A 211 7.17 -9.91 -3.94
C GLY A 211 8.43 -10.06 -4.81
N GLN A 212 9.12 -11.19 -4.67
CA GLN A 212 10.43 -11.44 -5.32
C GLN A 212 10.38 -11.45 -6.85
N GLY A 213 9.24 -11.80 -7.45
CA GLY A 213 9.02 -11.76 -8.90
C GLY A 213 8.49 -10.43 -9.42
N GLY A 214 8.30 -9.46 -8.53
CA GLY A 214 7.52 -8.26 -8.80
C GLY A 214 8.10 -7.33 -9.85
N ALA A 215 9.43 -7.19 -9.90
CA ALA A 215 10.10 -6.34 -10.89
C ALA A 215 9.84 -6.84 -12.32
N LYS A 216 9.92 -8.17 -12.54
CA LYS A 216 9.62 -8.77 -13.84
C LYS A 216 8.15 -8.60 -14.22
N ALA A 217 7.23 -8.91 -13.29
CA ALA A 217 5.80 -8.77 -13.53
C ALA A 217 5.41 -7.31 -13.84
N LEU A 218 6.01 -6.35 -13.15
CA LEU A 218 5.81 -4.93 -13.42
C LEU A 218 6.29 -4.53 -14.82
N ALA A 219 7.49 -4.97 -15.23
CA ALA A 219 8.03 -4.70 -16.55
C ALA A 219 7.14 -5.29 -17.66
N GLU A 220 6.70 -6.55 -17.51
CA GLU A 220 5.81 -7.22 -18.47
C GLU A 220 4.47 -6.48 -18.63
N VAL A 221 3.91 -5.94 -17.55
CA VAL A 221 2.71 -5.10 -17.63
C VAL A 221 3.03 -3.78 -18.33
N LEU A 222 4.03 -3.03 -17.87
CA LEU A 222 4.35 -1.70 -18.42
C LEU A 222 4.68 -1.73 -19.92
N LEU A 223 5.36 -2.79 -20.38
CA LEU A 223 5.74 -2.97 -21.78
C LEU A 223 4.63 -3.66 -22.61
N GLY A 224 3.58 -4.14 -21.97
CA GLY A 224 2.44 -4.77 -22.64
C GLY A 224 2.68 -6.20 -23.11
N ASP A 225 3.70 -6.87 -22.57
CA ASP A 225 3.90 -8.33 -22.70
C ASP A 225 2.80 -9.10 -21.96
N TYR A 226 2.27 -8.50 -20.87
CA TYR A 226 1.09 -8.97 -20.17
C TYR A 226 -0.02 -7.90 -20.18
N THR A 227 -1.21 -8.27 -20.63
CA THR A 227 -2.41 -7.42 -20.55
C THR A 227 -2.93 -7.41 -19.10
N PRO A 228 -2.97 -6.26 -18.40
CA PRO A 228 -3.47 -6.20 -17.04
C PRO A 228 -4.94 -6.65 -16.97
N GLY A 229 -5.25 -7.41 -15.93
CA GLY A 229 -6.57 -7.97 -15.66
C GLY A 229 -6.86 -8.15 -14.16
N GLY A 230 -6.17 -7.38 -13.32
CA GLY A 230 -6.44 -7.30 -11.88
C GLY A 230 -7.63 -6.37 -11.60
N LYS A 231 -8.36 -6.62 -10.51
CA LYS A 231 -9.48 -5.80 -10.04
C LYS A 231 -9.26 -5.44 -8.57
N LEU A 232 -9.61 -4.23 -8.17
CA LEU A 232 -9.39 -3.74 -6.81
C LEU A 232 -10.22 -4.55 -5.78
N PRO A 233 -9.60 -5.14 -4.74
CA PRO A 233 -10.33 -5.84 -3.68
C PRO A 233 -10.88 -4.89 -2.61
N VAL A 234 -10.54 -3.60 -2.68
CA VAL A 234 -10.96 -2.55 -1.74
C VAL A 234 -11.35 -1.29 -2.49
N THR A 235 -12.16 -0.44 -1.86
CA THR A 235 -12.53 0.88 -2.39
C THR A 235 -11.40 1.88 -2.12
N PHE A 236 -10.99 2.64 -3.13
CA PHE A 236 -10.06 3.75 -2.96
C PHE A 236 -10.86 5.04 -2.86
N TYR A 237 -10.67 5.75 -1.75
CA TYR A 237 -11.32 7.03 -1.46
C TYR A 237 -10.50 8.19 -2.03
N ARG A 238 -11.10 9.37 -2.19
CA ARG A 238 -10.39 10.53 -2.74
C ARG A 238 -9.48 11.18 -1.70
N SER A 239 -9.87 11.11 -0.43
CA SER A 239 -9.12 11.66 0.72
C SER A 239 -9.49 10.94 2.02
N THR A 240 -8.69 11.15 3.07
CA THR A 240 -9.04 10.73 4.44
C THR A 240 -10.36 11.34 4.91
N ALA A 241 -10.73 12.54 4.42
CA ALA A 241 -11.99 13.20 4.79
C ALA A 241 -13.25 12.48 4.29
N ASP A 242 -13.13 11.53 3.35
CA ASP A 242 -14.24 10.67 2.93
C ASP A 242 -14.52 9.53 3.92
N LEU A 243 -13.59 9.29 4.85
CA LEU A 243 -13.69 8.23 5.85
C LEU A 243 -14.35 8.77 7.13
N PRO A 244 -15.15 7.96 7.83
CA PRO A 244 -15.63 8.31 9.16
C PRO A 244 -14.48 8.39 10.17
N ASP A 245 -14.79 8.87 11.38
CA ASP A 245 -13.83 8.97 12.47
C ASP A 245 -13.09 7.63 12.71
N PHE A 246 -11.82 7.73 13.09
CA PHE A 246 -10.98 6.56 13.29
C PHE A 246 -11.53 5.61 14.37
N LEU A 247 -12.24 6.15 15.37
CA LEU A 247 -12.85 5.38 16.47
C LEU A 247 -14.28 4.91 16.15
N ASP A 248 -14.84 5.24 15.00
CA ASP A 248 -16.15 4.76 14.59
C ASP A 248 -16.06 3.38 13.92
N TYR A 249 -16.39 2.31 14.63
CA TYR A 249 -16.36 0.95 14.10
C TYR A 249 -17.65 0.53 13.37
N SER A 250 -18.59 1.44 13.16
CA SER A 250 -19.76 1.15 12.32
C SER A 250 -19.36 0.94 10.86
N MET A 251 -20.17 0.19 10.13
CA MET A 251 -19.98 0.01 8.68
C MET A 251 -20.47 1.22 7.87
N GLN A 252 -21.11 2.20 8.50
CA GLN A 252 -21.71 3.34 7.82
C GLN A 252 -20.64 4.12 7.07
N ASN A 253 -20.94 4.49 5.83
CA ASN A 253 -20.01 5.22 4.96
C ASN A 253 -18.65 4.50 4.73
N ARG A 254 -18.59 3.18 4.88
CA ARG A 254 -17.39 2.37 4.60
C ARG A 254 -17.62 1.39 3.47
N THR A 255 -16.56 1.10 2.71
CA THR A 255 -16.52 0.12 1.61
C THR A 255 -17.54 0.42 0.52
N TYR A 256 -17.51 -0.33 -0.59
CA TYR A 256 -18.54 -0.21 -1.63
C TYR A 256 -19.97 -0.56 -1.15
N ARG A 257 -20.10 -1.23 0.01
CA ARG A 257 -21.39 -1.68 0.55
C ARG A 257 -22.20 -0.54 1.16
N TYR A 258 -21.54 0.46 1.76
CA TYR A 258 -22.20 1.50 2.56
C TYR A 258 -21.66 2.91 2.30
N PHE A 259 -20.58 3.07 1.53
CA PHE A 259 -20.07 4.38 1.13
C PHE A 259 -21.05 5.08 0.18
N THR A 260 -21.51 6.28 0.57
CA THR A 260 -22.47 7.07 -0.21
C THR A 260 -21.81 8.15 -1.05
N GLY A 261 -20.50 8.40 -0.84
CA GLY A 261 -19.71 9.32 -1.66
C GLY A 261 -19.29 8.72 -3.01
N GLN A 262 -18.47 9.47 -3.75
CA GLN A 262 -17.92 9.02 -5.03
C GLN A 262 -16.51 8.45 -4.82
N PRO A 263 -16.30 7.13 -5.03
CA PRO A 263 -14.97 6.55 -4.83
C PRO A 263 -14.03 7.03 -5.93
N GLN A 264 -12.76 7.30 -5.59
CA GLN A 264 -11.71 7.56 -6.58
C GLN A 264 -11.58 6.36 -7.52
N TYR A 265 -11.50 5.16 -6.95
CA TYR A 265 -11.59 3.91 -7.67
C TYR A 265 -12.47 2.94 -6.89
N ALA A 266 -13.55 2.47 -7.52
CA ALA A 266 -14.53 1.63 -6.85
C ALA A 266 -13.98 0.21 -6.60
N PHE A 267 -14.62 -0.50 -5.67
CA PHE A 267 -14.38 -1.94 -5.51
C PHE A 267 -14.59 -2.68 -6.84
N GLY A 268 -13.72 -3.63 -7.13
CA GLY A 268 -13.75 -4.40 -8.36
C GLY A 268 -13.36 -3.62 -9.60
N TYR A 269 -12.88 -2.37 -9.50
CA TYR A 269 -12.41 -1.60 -10.66
C TYR A 269 -11.02 -2.06 -11.13
N GLY A 270 -10.76 -1.97 -12.44
CA GLY A 270 -9.46 -2.26 -13.02
C GLY A 270 -9.52 -2.25 -14.55
N LEU A 271 -8.56 -1.56 -15.17
CA LEU A 271 -8.47 -1.39 -16.62
C LEU A 271 -7.72 -2.56 -17.29
N SER A 272 -7.75 -2.56 -18.61
CA SER A 272 -7.06 -3.54 -19.46
C SER A 272 -6.51 -2.85 -20.71
N TYR A 273 -5.53 -3.47 -21.39
CA TYR A 273 -5.04 -3.01 -22.71
C TYR A 273 -5.92 -3.49 -23.87
N THR A 274 -7.00 -4.20 -23.58
CA THR A 274 -8.05 -4.53 -24.53
C THR A 274 -9.40 -4.08 -23.97
N THR A 275 -10.45 -4.12 -24.79
CA THR A 275 -11.81 -3.74 -24.39
C THR A 275 -12.72 -4.95 -24.37
N PHE A 276 -13.68 -4.97 -23.46
CA PHE A 276 -14.66 -6.04 -23.34
C PHE A 276 -16.08 -5.50 -23.44
N ALA A 277 -16.93 -6.15 -24.22
CA ALA A 277 -18.36 -5.91 -24.24
C ALA A 277 -19.06 -6.95 -23.35
N VAL A 278 -19.75 -6.48 -22.32
CA VAL A 278 -20.66 -7.30 -21.52
C VAL A 278 -22.03 -7.26 -22.22
N GLY A 279 -22.54 -8.41 -22.65
CA GLY A 279 -23.80 -8.51 -23.37
C GLY A 279 -25.03 -8.41 -22.47
N LYS A 280 -26.20 -8.82 -22.97
CA LYS A 280 -27.45 -8.85 -22.20
C LYS A 280 -27.52 -10.15 -21.40
N GLY A 281 -27.52 -10.03 -20.08
CA GLY A 281 -27.68 -11.15 -19.15
C GLY A 281 -29.10 -11.73 -19.16
N LYS A 282 -29.20 -13.03 -18.89
CA LYS A 282 -30.46 -13.77 -18.75
C LYS A 282 -30.45 -14.56 -17.45
N LEU A 283 -31.53 -14.43 -16.68
CA LEU A 283 -31.79 -15.29 -15.52
C LEU A 283 -32.59 -16.53 -15.96
N SER A 284 -32.30 -17.69 -15.36
CA SER A 284 -33.07 -18.92 -15.57
C SER A 284 -34.53 -18.78 -15.11
N ALA A 285 -34.79 -17.93 -14.12
CA ALA A 285 -36.12 -17.55 -13.66
C ALA A 285 -36.11 -16.10 -13.14
N LYS A 286 -37.26 -15.42 -13.19
CA LYS A 286 -37.43 -14.05 -12.63
C LYS A 286 -37.75 -14.05 -11.12
N SER A 287 -38.04 -15.21 -10.56
CA SER A 287 -38.30 -15.39 -9.14
C SER A 287 -37.95 -16.80 -8.69
N MET A 288 -37.64 -16.98 -7.41
CA MET A 288 -37.47 -18.30 -6.80
C MET A 288 -38.09 -18.33 -5.39
N LYS A 289 -38.37 -19.52 -4.87
CA LYS A 289 -38.67 -19.71 -3.43
C LYS A 289 -37.38 -19.59 -2.61
N LYS A 290 -37.46 -19.36 -1.31
CA LYS A 290 -36.28 -19.32 -0.41
C LYS A 290 -35.25 -20.46 -0.62
N SER A 291 -35.69 -21.70 -0.87
CA SER A 291 -34.80 -22.86 -1.13
C SER A 291 -34.40 -23.08 -2.59
N GLY A 292 -34.77 -22.15 -3.49
CA GLY A 292 -34.55 -22.25 -4.92
C GLY A 292 -33.13 -21.87 -5.35
N LYS A 293 -32.89 -21.96 -6.66
CA LYS A 293 -31.66 -21.49 -7.32
C LYS A 293 -32.02 -20.71 -8.57
N VAL A 294 -31.27 -19.67 -8.87
CA VAL A 294 -31.36 -18.92 -10.13
C VAL A 294 -29.98 -18.80 -10.75
N THR A 295 -29.86 -19.05 -12.05
CA THR A 295 -28.60 -18.93 -12.78
C THR A 295 -28.66 -17.70 -13.67
N LEU A 296 -27.65 -16.83 -13.54
CA LEU A 296 -27.39 -15.74 -14.46
C LEU A 296 -26.38 -16.19 -15.51
N THR A 297 -26.72 -16.03 -16.79
CA THR A 297 -25.80 -16.25 -17.92
C THR A 297 -25.60 -14.96 -18.70
N VAL A 298 -24.35 -14.61 -19.03
CA VAL A 298 -23.99 -13.37 -19.73
C VAL A 298 -22.95 -13.65 -20.83
N PRO A 299 -23.20 -13.29 -22.10
CA PRO A 299 -22.15 -13.30 -23.11
C PRO A 299 -21.16 -12.16 -22.88
N VAL A 300 -19.87 -12.46 -22.95
CA VAL A 300 -18.77 -11.51 -22.80
C VAL A 300 -17.86 -11.64 -24.01
N THR A 301 -17.63 -10.53 -24.71
CA THR A 301 -16.82 -10.49 -25.93
C THR A 301 -15.59 -9.62 -25.71
N ASN A 302 -14.41 -10.09 -26.09
CA ASN A 302 -13.24 -9.21 -26.22
C ASN A 302 -13.33 -8.45 -27.54
N THR A 303 -13.56 -7.15 -27.48
CA THR A 303 -13.76 -6.29 -28.65
C THR A 303 -12.49 -5.56 -29.09
N GLY A 304 -11.39 -5.73 -28.35
CA GLY A 304 -10.11 -5.11 -28.69
C GLY A 304 -9.20 -6.03 -29.51
N LYS A 305 -7.91 -5.65 -29.57
CA LYS A 305 -6.90 -6.28 -30.43
C LYS A 305 -5.90 -7.16 -29.68
N ARG A 306 -6.01 -7.26 -28.35
CA ARG A 306 -5.10 -8.03 -27.51
C ARG A 306 -5.88 -9.10 -26.75
N SER A 307 -5.26 -10.27 -26.56
CA SER A 307 -5.78 -11.23 -25.58
C SER A 307 -5.73 -10.58 -24.20
N GLY A 308 -6.75 -10.84 -23.39
CA GLY A 308 -6.88 -10.22 -22.09
C GLY A 308 -7.84 -10.98 -21.22
N THR A 309 -7.84 -10.62 -19.94
CA THR A 309 -8.74 -11.22 -18.97
C THR A 309 -9.69 -10.20 -18.39
N GLU A 310 -10.98 -10.54 -18.34
CA GLU A 310 -12.01 -9.75 -17.69
C GLU A 310 -12.64 -10.54 -16.53
N THR A 311 -13.04 -9.84 -15.47
CA THR A 311 -13.74 -10.41 -14.32
C THR A 311 -15.16 -9.87 -14.29
N ILE A 312 -16.13 -10.72 -14.61
CA ILE A 312 -17.54 -10.38 -14.43
C ILE A 312 -17.89 -10.56 -12.96
N GLN A 313 -18.53 -9.54 -12.39
CA GLN A 313 -18.94 -9.45 -11.00
C GLN A 313 -20.45 -9.37 -10.93
N VAL A 314 -21.05 -10.07 -9.96
CA VAL A 314 -22.49 -10.15 -9.76
C VAL A 314 -22.81 -9.70 -8.34
N TYR A 315 -23.68 -8.71 -8.24
CA TYR A 315 -24.11 -8.13 -6.98
C TYR A 315 -25.62 -8.31 -6.80
N VAL A 316 -26.05 -8.45 -5.55
CA VAL A 316 -27.46 -8.42 -5.16
C VAL A 316 -27.73 -7.13 -4.41
N LYS A 317 -28.80 -6.44 -4.81
CA LYS A 317 -29.33 -5.24 -4.14
C LYS A 317 -30.76 -5.52 -3.71
N ALA A 318 -31.05 -5.43 -2.42
CA ALA A 318 -32.43 -5.46 -1.91
C ALA A 318 -33.11 -4.12 -2.16
N LEU A 319 -34.38 -4.15 -2.54
CA LEU A 319 -35.21 -2.95 -2.74
C LEU A 319 -36.18 -2.71 -1.58
N ASP A 320 -36.47 -3.76 -0.81
CA ASP A 320 -37.46 -3.75 0.28
C ASP A 320 -36.81 -3.92 1.67
N ASN A 321 -35.49 -3.73 1.77
CA ASN A 321 -34.75 -3.79 3.02
C ASN A 321 -33.86 -2.53 3.18
N PRO A 322 -34.27 -1.54 3.99
CA PRO A 322 -33.52 -0.29 4.15
C PRO A 322 -32.16 -0.49 4.86
N ASP A 323 -32.03 -1.55 5.66
CA ASP A 323 -30.80 -1.85 6.41
C ASP A 323 -29.78 -2.65 5.57
N ALA A 324 -30.15 -3.02 4.34
CA ALA A 324 -29.26 -3.71 3.43
C ALA A 324 -28.13 -2.80 2.92
N PRO A 325 -26.95 -3.35 2.61
CA PRO A 325 -25.94 -2.61 1.86
C PRO A 325 -26.51 -2.14 0.51
N ILE A 326 -25.93 -1.07 -0.05
CA ILE A 326 -26.24 -0.52 -1.38
C ILE A 326 -26.29 -1.64 -2.43
N LYS A 327 -25.33 -2.57 -2.32
CA LYS A 327 -25.24 -3.84 -3.06
C LYS A 327 -24.22 -4.76 -2.37
N ALA A 328 -24.33 -6.07 -2.56
CA ALA A 328 -23.36 -7.05 -2.06
C ALA A 328 -22.89 -7.97 -3.18
N LEU A 329 -21.57 -8.16 -3.34
CA LEU A 329 -21.01 -9.12 -4.29
C LEU A 329 -21.43 -10.54 -3.87
N LYS A 330 -22.05 -11.29 -4.78
CA LYS A 330 -22.51 -12.68 -4.56
C LYS A 330 -21.91 -13.67 -5.54
N GLY A 331 -21.13 -13.21 -6.52
CA GLY A 331 -20.38 -14.07 -7.40
C GLY A 331 -19.49 -13.30 -8.35
N PHE A 332 -18.43 -13.96 -8.82
CA PHE A 332 -17.58 -13.43 -9.87
C PHE A 332 -16.89 -14.57 -10.59
N GLN A 333 -16.47 -14.33 -11.82
CA GLN A 333 -15.66 -15.28 -12.58
C GLN A 333 -14.71 -14.51 -13.49
N LYS A 334 -13.48 -15.00 -13.55
CA LYS A 334 -12.42 -14.49 -14.42
C LYS A 334 -12.44 -15.24 -15.75
N LEU A 335 -12.48 -14.52 -16.86
CA LEU A 335 -12.55 -15.05 -18.22
C LEU A 335 -11.36 -14.54 -19.04
N MET A 336 -10.48 -15.45 -19.48
CA MET A 336 -9.48 -15.14 -20.49
C MET A 336 -10.13 -15.22 -21.87
N LEU A 337 -10.00 -14.17 -22.70
CA LEU A 337 -10.55 -14.13 -24.05
C LEU A 337 -9.52 -13.63 -25.07
N ASN A 338 -9.43 -14.33 -26.19
CA ASN A 338 -8.69 -13.86 -27.36
C ASN A 338 -9.45 -12.72 -28.08
N PRO A 339 -8.79 -11.90 -28.92
CA PRO A 339 -9.46 -10.87 -29.71
C PRO A 339 -10.65 -11.42 -30.51
N GLY A 340 -11.81 -10.78 -30.40
CA GLY A 340 -13.06 -11.19 -31.06
C GLY A 340 -13.77 -12.39 -30.41
N GLU A 341 -13.15 -13.09 -29.46
CA GLU A 341 -13.76 -14.25 -28.80
C GLU A 341 -14.92 -13.83 -27.90
N THR A 342 -15.98 -14.64 -27.90
CA THR A 342 -17.11 -14.51 -26.97
C THR A 342 -17.19 -15.75 -26.07
N LYS A 343 -17.24 -15.55 -24.75
CA LYS A 343 -17.48 -16.62 -23.76
C LYS A 343 -18.74 -16.35 -22.95
N GLN A 344 -19.37 -17.41 -22.48
CA GLN A 344 -20.51 -17.34 -21.57
C GLN A 344 -20.00 -17.32 -20.12
N PHE A 345 -20.21 -16.20 -19.45
CA PHE A 345 -20.18 -16.12 -17.99
C PHE A 345 -21.44 -16.81 -17.44
N SER A 346 -21.30 -17.58 -16.36
CA SER A 346 -22.44 -18.17 -15.66
C SER A 346 -22.20 -18.23 -14.15
N VAL A 347 -23.17 -17.74 -13.36
CA VAL A 347 -23.17 -17.91 -11.91
C VAL A 347 -24.55 -18.32 -11.42
N THR A 348 -24.58 -19.25 -10.47
CA THR A 348 -25.81 -19.67 -9.78
C THR A 348 -25.86 -19.01 -8.42
N LEU A 349 -26.99 -18.35 -8.14
CA LEU A 349 -27.32 -17.77 -6.85
C LEU A 349 -28.36 -18.67 -6.18
N ASP A 350 -28.07 -19.12 -4.98
CA ASP A 350 -28.98 -19.85 -4.10
C ASP A 350 -29.47 -18.95 -2.96
N SER A 351 -29.98 -19.53 -1.88
CA SER A 351 -30.58 -18.81 -0.75
C SER A 351 -29.59 -17.85 -0.08
N GLU A 352 -28.32 -18.23 0.03
CA GLU A 352 -27.25 -17.46 0.69
C GLU A 352 -27.01 -16.10 0.00
N ALA A 353 -27.32 -16.02 -1.29
CA ALA A 353 -27.24 -14.77 -2.04
C ALA A 353 -28.24 -13.70 -1.56
N PHE A 354 -29.27 -14.10 -0.80
CA PHE A 354 -30.36 -13.24 -0.33
C PHE A 354 -30.52 -13.25 1.19
N GLU A 355 -29.53 -13.79 1.91
CA GLU A 355 -29.50 -13.83 3.37
C GLU A 355 -29.10 -12.49 3.98
N TYR A 356 -29.81 -12.14 5.04
CA TYR A 356 -29.53 -11.04 5.95
C TYR A 356 -29.64 -11.56 7.37
N TYR A 357 -28.94 -10.92 8.31
CA TYR A 357 -29.08 -11.26 9.72
C TYR A 357 -30.48 -10.90 10.21
N ASP A 358 -31.12 -11.85 10.88
CA ASP A 358 -32.47 -11.73 11.45
C ASP A 358 -32.38 -11.84 12.97
N GLU A 359 -32.56 -10.71 13.65
CA GLU A 359 -32.46 -10.59 15.11
C GLU A 359 -33.49 -11.44 15.86
N MET A 360 -34.62 -11.79 15.23
CA MET A 360 -35.67 -12.59 15.89
C MET A 360 -35.26 -14.05 16.08
N ILE A 361 -34.36 -14.55 15.22
CA ILE A 361 -33.88 -15.93 15.26
C ILE A 361 -32.35 -16.03 15.49
N ASP A 362 -31.66 -14.89 15.59
CA ASP A 362 -30.21 -14.78 15.79
C ASP A 362 -29.38 -15.53 14.73
N GLU A 363 -29.86 -15.54 13.48
CA GLU A 363 -29.24 -16.26 12.37
C GLU A 363 -29.32 -15.48 11.05
N LEU A 364 -28.53 -15.90 10.05
CA LEU A 364 -28.71 -15.45 8.67
C LEU A 364 -29.92 -16.15 8.05
N SER A 365 -30.84 -15.37 7.47
CA SER A 365 -32.04 -15.92 6.83
C SER A 365 -32.36 -15.25 5.49
N PRO A 366 -32.78 -16.02 4.47
CA PRO A 366 -33.21 -15.45 3.20
C PRO A 366 -34.45 -14.57 3.40
N ARG A 367 -34.35 -13.30 3.02
CA ARG A 367 -35.45 -12.34 3.18
C ARG A 367 -36.28 -12.28 1.90
N ALA A 368 -37.56 -12.63 1.97
CA ALA A 368 -38.47 -12.50 0.83
C ALA A 368 -38.60 -11.02 0.42
N GLY A 369 -38.78 -10.75 -0.86
CA GLY A 369 -38.91 -9.38 -1.37
C GLY A 369 -38.35 -9.17 -2.79
N ARG A 370 -38.30 -7.91 -3.19
CA ARG A 370 -37.80 -7.47 -4.49
C ARG A 370 -36.30 -7.17 -4.42
N TYR A 371 -35.60 -7.62 -5.46
CA TYR A 371 -34.17 -7.48 -5.62
C TYR A 371 -33.82 -6.99 -7.02
N GLN A 372 -32.63 -6.42 -7.15
CA GLN A 372 -31.92 -6.30 -8.42
C GLN A 372 -30.69 -7.21 -8.39
N ILE A 373 -30.57 -8.07 -9.41
CA ILE A 373 -29.33 -8.77 -9.73
C ILE A 373 -28.55 -7.86 -10.67
N LEU A 374 -27.47 -7.28 -10.16
CA LEU A 374 -26.58 -6.39 -10.89
C LEU A 374 -25.39 -7.20 -11.42
N TYR A 375 -24.95 -6.94 -12.64
CA TYR A 375 -23.77 -7.60 -13.22
C TYR A 375 -22.96 -6.66 -14.10
N GLY A 376 -21.64 -6.81 -14.08
CA GLY A 376 -20.74 -5.92 -14.80
C GLY A 376 -19.27 -6.14 -14.46
N THR A 377 -18.43 -5.14 -14.70
CA THR A 377 -16.96 -5.24 -14.58
C THR A 377 -16.38 -4.53 -13.35
N SER A 378 -17.21 -3.79 -12.59
CA SER A 378 -16.87 -3.22 -11.27
C SER A 378 -18.14 -2.89 -10.47
N SER A 379 -17.98 -2.43 -9.22
CA SER A 379 -19.11 -1.97 -8.39
C SER A 379 -19.70 -0.61 -8.78
N ARG A 380 -19.06 0.16 -9.69
CA ARG A 380 -19.59 1.44 -10.17
C ARG A 380 -20.91 1.24 -10.91
N ASP A 381 -21.89 2.09 -10.65
CA ASP A 381 -23.21 1.96 -11.28
C ASP A 381 -23.16 1.99 -12.81
N VAL A 382 -22.27 2.80 -13.39
CA VAL A 382 -22.09 2.90 -14.84
C VAL A 382 -21.52 1.63 -15.48
N ASP A 383 -20.86 0.78 -14.70
CA ASP A 383 -20.30 -0.48 -15.18
C ASP A 383 -21.28 -1.65 -15.04
N LEU A 384 -22.44 -1.42 -14.41
CA LEU A 384 -23.40 -2.45 -14.04
C LEU A 384 -24.67 -2.38 -14.89
N LYS A 385 -25.19 -3.56 -15.21
CA LYS A 385 -26.54 -3.77 -15.74
C LYS A 385 -27.39 -4.42 -14.67
N ALA A 386 -28.69 -4.13 -14.66
CA ALA A 386 -29.62 -4.63 -13.64
C ALA A 386 -30.70 -5.54 -14.24
N LEU A 387 -31.03 -6.62 -13.53
CA LEU A 387 -32.19 -7.47 -13.80
C LEU A 387 -33.08 -7.52 -12.56
N PRO A 388 -34.39 -7.28 -12.69
CA PRO A 388 -35.31 -7.41 -11.57
C PRO A 388 -35.46 -8.89 -11.18
N PHE A 389 -35.54 -9.14 -9.88
CA PHE A 389 -35.71 -10.47 -9.32
C PHE A 389 -36.61 -10.44 -8.07
N THR A 390 -37.29 -11.54 -7.78
CA THR A 390 -38.13 -11.67 -6.58
C THR A 390 -37.82 -12.96 -5.84
N LEU A 391 -37.48 -12.85 -4.55
CA LEU A 391 -37.45 -14.00 -3.66
C LEU A 391 -38.82 -14.14 -3.00
N LYS A 392 -39.45 -15.30 -3.18
CA LYS A 392 -40.76 -15.66 -2.63
C LYS A 392 -40.64 -16.42 -1.32
#